data_AF-A0A960VJG4-F1
#
_entry.id   AF-A0A960VJG4-F1
#
_cell.length_a   1.000
_cell.length_b   1.000
_cell.length_c   1.000
_cell.angle_alpha   90.00
_cell.angle_beta   90.00
_cell.angle_gamma   90.00
#
_symmetry.space_group_name_H-M   'P 1'
#
loop_
_entity.id
_entity.type
_entity.pdbx_description
1 polymer ?
#
loop_
_entity_poly.entity_id
_entity_poly.type
_entity_poly.pdbx_seq_one_letter_code
_entity_poly.pdbx_strand_id
1 'polypeptide(L)'
;MTTPICEHLDEYGAQFARTEATYRQCMDVLDRILAQGPLPALVRAAVQALQEWSAEDAKLRDMLVAEVRAGRVRVPRGLLRADGLAGRQAQRQARRKGHPVCTACRQVLPRLAYPEWSFAHNGTATFRGVEFPPFVAAPV
;
A
#
# COMPACT_ATOMS: atom_id res chain seq x y z
N MET A 1 -17.08 -9.46 -7.56
CA MET A 1 -16.35 -9.33 -6.28
C MET A 1 -17.02 -8.21 -5.50
N THR A 2 -17.62 -8.51 -4.35
CA THR A 2 -18.17 -7.48 -3.46
C THR A 2 -17.01 -6.70 -2.83
N THR A 3 -17.01 -5.39 -2.99
CA THR A 3 -16.02 -4.53 -2.35
C THR A 3 -16.15 -4.70 -0.83
N PRO A 4 -15.06 -4.93 -0.09
CA PRO A 4 -15.09 -5.12 1.37
C PRO A 4 -15.43 -3.83 2.15
N ILE A 5 -15.88 -2.78 1.45
CA ILE A 5 -16.15 -1.44 1.96
C ILE A 5 -17.65 -1.17 1.81
N CYS A 6 -18.25 -0.52 2.80
CA CYS A 6 -19.67 -0.20 2.80
C CYS A 6 -20.06 0.79 1.69
N GLU A 7 -21.31 0.75 1.26
CA GLU A 7 -21.89 1.65 0.25
C GLU A 7 -21.74 3.15 0.56
N HIS A 8 -21.68 3.53 1.85
CA HIS A 8 -21.46 4.92 2.26
C HIS A 8 -20.10 5.51 1.84
N LEU A 9 -19.18 4.65 1.40
CA LEU A 9 -17.82 4.96 1.00
C LEU A 9 -17.52 4.35 -0.37
N ASP A 10 -18.49 4.29 -1.28
CA ASP A 10 -18.37 3.56 -2.55
C ASP A 10 -17.18 4.02 -3.40
N GLU A 11 -16.97 5.33 -3.55
CA GLU A 11 -15.81 5.86 -4.30
C GLU A 11 -14.47 5.43 -3.68
N TYR A 12 -14.38 5.47 -2.36
CA TYR A 12 -13.22 4.96 -1.62
C TYR A 12 -13.08 3.44 -1.78
N GLY A 13 -14.20 2.71 -1.79
CA GLY A 13 -14.27 1.28 -2.08
C GLY A 13 -13.73 0.91 -3.45
N ALA A 14 -14.16 1.64 -4.48
CA ALA A 14 -13.67 1.49 -5.84
C ALA A 14 -12.18 1.80 -5.95
N GLN A 15 -11.71 2.84 -5.28
CA GLN A 15 -10.28 3.16 -5.22
C GLN A 15 -9.48 2.06 -4.52
N PHE A 16 -9.98 1.54 -3.40
CA PHE A 16 -9.32 0.44 -2.68
C PHE A 16 -9.15 -0.79 -3.57
N ALA A 17 -10.20 -1.18 -4.30
CA ALA A 17 -10.16 -2.30 -5.22
C ALA A 17 -9.15 -2.09 -6.36
N ARG A 18 -9.05 -0.86 -6.90
CA ARG A 18 -8.03 -0.52 -7.90
C ARG A 18 -6.62 -0.63 -7.35
N THR A 19 -6.35 -0.07 -6.16
CA THR A 19 -5.03 -0.15 -5.53
C THR A 19 -4.66 -1.60 -5.20
N GLU A 20 -5.62 -2.44 -4.78
CA GLU A 20 -5.36 -3.86 -4.55
C GLU A 20 -5.03 -4.60 -5.87
N ALA A 21 -5.73 -4.28 -6.96
CA ALA A 21 -5.47 -4.87 -8.26
C ALA A 21 -4.07 -4.50 -8.79
N THR A 22 -3.68 -3.22 -8.72
CA THR A 22 -2.35 -2.78 -9.16
C THR A 22 -1.24 -3.34 -8.27
N TYR A 23 -1.51 -3.49 -6.97
CA TYR A 23 -0.60 -4.19 -6.08
C TYR A 23 -0.39 -5.65 -6.51
N ARG A 24 -1.46 -6.42 -6.75
CA ARG A 24 -1.36 -7.81 -7.23
C ARG A 24 -0.60 -7.92 -8.56
N GLN A 25 -0.88 -7.02 -9.50
CA GLN A 25 -0.14 -6.98 -10.76
C GLN A 25 1.36 -6.72 -10.54
N CYS A 26 1.72 -5.81 -9.65
CA CYS A 26 3.11 -5.56 -9.28
C CYS A 26 3.76 -6.82 -8.70
N MET A 27 3.08 -7.51 -7.79
CA MET A 27 3.51 -8.78 -7.21
C MET A 27 3.80 -9.84 -8.28
N ASP A 28 2.91 -10.01 -9.25
CA ASP A 28 3.06 -10.99 -10.32
C ASP A 28 4.32 -10.74 -11.16
N VAL A 29 4.63 -9.47 -11.45
CA VAL A 29 5.84 -9.12 -12.20
C VAL A 29 7.10 -9.37 -11.36
N LEU A 30 7.08 -9.03 -10.07
CA LEU A 30 8.21 -9.27 -9.17
C LEU A 30 8.47 -10.77 -8.97
N ASP A 31 7.42 -11.57 -8.84
CA ASP A 31 7.53 -13.03 -8.74
C ASP A 31 8.13 -13.64 -10.01
N ARG A 32 7.83 -13.09 -11.19
CA ARG A 32 8.50 -13.48 -12.43
C ARG A 32 9.99 -13.13 -12.44
N ILE A 33 10.37 -11.97 -11.90
CA ILE A 33 11.80 -11.61 -11.75
C ILE A 33 12.51 -12.58 -10.80
N LEU A 34 11.87 -12.96 -9.68
CA LEU A 34 12.44 -13.93 -8.76
C LEU A 34 12.60 -15.31 -9.39
N ALA A 35 11.64 -15.74 -10.22
CA ALA A 35 11.66 -17.05 -10.86
C ALA A 35 12.60 -17.15 -12.07
N GLN A 36 12.69 -16.10 -12.88
CA GLN A 36 13.38 -16.13 -14.19
C GLN A 36 14.68 -15.30 -14.20
N GLY A 37 14.95 -14.58 -13.11
CA GLY A 37 16.02 -13.60 -13.04
C GLY A 37 15.66 -12.24 -13.68
N PRO A 38 16.59 -11.29 -13.58
CA PRO A 38 16.37 -9.88 -13.92
C PRO A 38 16.42 -9.58 -15.43
N LEU A 39 15.49 -10.14 -16.22
CA LEU A 39 15.42 -9.86 -17.66
C LEU A 39 15.05 -8.38 -17.92
N PRO A 40 15.70 -7.66 -18.87
CA PRO A 40 15.46 -6.23 -19.09
C PRO A 40 13.98 -5.86 -19.31
N ALA A 41 13.21 -6.73 -19.98
CA ALA A 41 11.78 -6.53 -20.17
C ALA A 41 10.98 -6.64 -18.86
N LEU A 42 11.32 -7.61 -18.00
CA LEU A 42 10.68 -7.78 -16.69
C LEU A 42 11.03 -6.64 -15.74
N VAL A 43 12.28 -6.16 -15.77
CA VAL A 43 12.70 -4.99 -14.99
C VAL A 43 11.90 -3.75 -15.36
N ARG A 44 11.74 -3.47 -16.66
CA ARG A 44 10.90 -2.34 -17.11
C ARG A 44 9.45 -2.50 -16.69
N ALA A 45 8.89 -3.70 -16.83
CA ALA A 45 7.53 -3.99 -16.39
C ALA A 45 7.37 -3.83 -14.87
N ALA A 46 8.38 -4.21 -14.07
CA ALA A 46 8.35 -4.06 -12.62
C ALA A 46 8.42 -2.59 -12.20
N VAL A 47 9.27 -1.79 -12.85
CA VAL A 47 9.34 -0.34 -12.61
C VAL A 47 7.99 0.31 -12.91
N GLN A 48 7.39 -0.01 -14.05
CA GLN A 48 6.07 0.51 -14.41
C GLN A 48 5.00 0.08 -13.39
N ALA A 49 4.93 -1.21 -13.05
CA ALA A 49 3.94 -1.70 -12.10
C ALA A 49 4.12 -1.12 -10.68
N LEU A 50 5.36 -0.87 -10.25
CA LEU A 50 5.66 -0.18 -9.00
C LEU A 50 5.21 1.29 -9.03
N GLN A 51 5.42 2.00 -10.14
CA GLN A 51 4.96 3.38 -10.31
C GLN A 51 3.43 3.47 -10.28
N GLU A 52 2.75 2.59 -11.02
CA GLU A 52 1.28 2.50 -11.05
C GLU A 52 0.71 2.19 -9.66
N TRP A 53 1.23 1.17 -8.98
CA TRP A 53 0.83 0.85 -7.61
C TRP A 53 1.10 2.01 -6.65
N SER A 54 2.26 2.65 -6.73
CA SER A 54 2.59 3.80 -5.89
C SER A 54 1.63 4.97 -6.09
N ALA A 55 1.21 5.24 -7.33
CA ALA A 55 0.25 6.30 -7.64
C ALA A 55 -1.14 5.96 -7.08
N GLU A 56 -1.62 4.73 -7.27
CA GLU A 56 -2.92 4.29 -6.74
C GLU A 56 -2.94 4.22 -5.21
N ASP A 57 -1.83 3.87 -4.56
CA ASP A 57 -1.69 3.87 -3.10
C ASP A 57 -1.65 5.29 -2.54
N ALA A 58 -0.95 6.21 -3.18
CA ALA A 58 -0.96 7.63 -2.81
C ALA A 58 -2.39 8.21 -2.89
N LYS A 59 -3.07 7.97 -4.01
CA LYS A 59 -4.46 8.41 -4.21
C LYS A 59 -5.42 7.83 -3.18
N LEU A 60 -5.28 6.54 -2.83
CA LEU A 60 -6.11 5.92 -1.79
C LEU A 60 -5.88 6.56 -0.42
N ARG A 61 -4.63 6.91 -0.08
CA ARG A 61 -4.31 7.62 1.18
C ARG A 61 -4.94 9.01 1.19
N ASP A 62 -4.82 9.76 0.10
CA ASP A 62 -5.41 11.10 -0.02
C ASP A 62 -6.94 11.05 0.13
N MET A 63 -7.58 10.07 -0.50
CA MET A 63 -9.02 9.84 -0.34
C MET A 63 -9.37 9.50 1.12
N LEU A 64 -8.62 8.63 1.79
CA LEU A 64 -8.86 8.33 3.21
C LEU A 64 -8.76 9.60 4.08
N VAL A 65 -7.78 10.46 3.84
CA VAL A 65 -7.63 11.74 4.54
C VAL A 65 -8.83 12.65 4.28
N ALA A 66 -9.30 12.73 3.04
CA ALA A 66 -10.49 13.49 2.67
C ALA A 66 -11.75 12.96 3.38
N GLU A 67 -11.94 11.64 3.40
CA GLU A 67 -13.06 10.98 4.09
C GLU A 67 -13.06 11.23 5.60
N VAL A 68 -11.89 11.28 6.23
CA VAL A 68 -11.78 11.64 7.65
C VAL A 68 -12.06 13.12 7.87
N ARG A 69 -11.53 14.02 7.04
CA ARG A 69 -11.80 15.47 7.13
C ARG A 69 -13.29 15.78 6.94
N ALA A 70 -13.96 15.02 6.08
CA ALA A 70 -15.41 15.09 5.88
C ALA A 70 -16.22 14.45 7.01
N GLY A 71 -15.59 13.80 7.99
CA GLY A 71 -16.26 13.14 9.11
C GLY A 71 -16.98 11.83 8.74
N ARG A 72 -16.78 11.32 7.52
CA ARG A 72 -17.37 10.04 7.05
C ARG A 72 -16.58 8.82 7.53
N VAL A 73 -15.30 9.00 7.81
CA VAL A 73 -14.44 7.99 8.45
C VAL A 73 -13.93 8.50 9.79
N ARG A 74 -14.05 7.66 10.82
CA ARG A 74 -13.42 7.90 12.12
C ARG A 74 -12.16 7.05 12.21
N VAL A 75 -11.02 7.70 12.37
CA VAL A 75 -9.78 7.02 12.74
C VAL A 75 -9.58 7.02 14.26
N PRO A 76 -8.98 5.97 14.82
CA PRO A 76 -8.50 6.02 16.20
C PRO A 76 -7.39 7.07 16.38
N ARG A 77 -7.31 7.65 17.59
CA ARG A 77 -6.35 8.72 17.91
C ARG A 77 -4.91 8.26 17.60
N GLY A 78 -4.24 8.99 16.70
CA GLY A 78 -2.84 8.76 16.32
C GLY A 78 -2.62 8.08 14.96
N LEU A 79 -3.67 7.70 14.23
CA LEU A 79 -3.51 7.11 12.89
C LEU A 79 -3.19 8.16 11.80
N LEU A 80 -3.76 9.37 11.91
CA LEU A 80 -3.53 10.48 10.98
C LEU A 80 -2.32 11.37 11.35
N ARG A 81 -1.78 11.26 12.56
CA ARG A 81 -0.54 11.99 12.93
C ARG A 81 0.73 11.38 12.29
N ALA A 82 0.56 10.48 11.33
CA ALA A 82 1.63 9.99 10.47
C ALA A 82 1.76 10.82 9.17
N ASP A 83 1.25 12.07 9.15
CA ASP A 83 1.45 13.09 8.10
C ASP A 83 2.90 13.58 7.94
N GLY A 84 3.87 12.76 8.34
CA GLY A 84 5.28 13.00 8.10
C GLY A 84 6.04 11.72 8.41
N LEU A 85 6.62 11.11 7.38
CA LEU A 85 7.84 10.28 7.43
C LEU A 85 8.22 9.78 8.85
N ALA A 86 7.57 8.74 9.39
CA ALA A 86 7.97 8.21 10.69
C ALA A 86 7.80 6.69 10.82
N GLY A 87 8.44 5.96 9.89
CA GLY A 87 9.00 4.64 10.14
C GLY A 87 8.06 3.48 10.49
N ARG A 88 8.64 2.28 10.52
CA ARG A 88 7.94 1.03 10.90
C ARG A 88 7.28 1.11 12.30
N GLN A 89 7.68 2.04 13.17
CA GLN A 89 7.11 2.22 14.50
C GLN A 89 5.70 2.85 14.48
N ALA A 90 5.41 3.81 13.60
CA ALA A 90 4.05 4.35 13.44
C ALA A 90 3.10 3.28 12.88
N GLN A 91 3.57 2.46 11.93
CA GLN A 91 2.82 1.31 11.41
C GLN A 91 2.58 0.22 12.48
N ARG A 92 3.56 -0.07 13.35
CA ARG A 92 3.43 -1.02 14.46
C ARG A 92 2.52 -0.50 15.58
N GLN A 93 2.55 0.80 15.89
CA GLN A 93 1.61 1.39 16.86
C GLN A 93 0.19 1.47 16.30
N ALA A 94 0.01 1.72 14.99
CA ALA A 94 -1.30 1.66 14.34
C ALA A 94 -1.93 0.25 14.43
N ARG A 95 -1.12 -0.82 14.36
CA ARG A 95 -1.60 -2.20 14.58
C ARG A 95 -2.20 -2.44 15.97
N ARG A 96 -1.86 -1.63 16.98
CA ARG A 96 -2.39 -1.73 18.36
C ARG A 96 -3.54 -0.77 18.66
N LYS A 97 -3.84 0.20 17.78
CA LYS A 97 -4.74 1.32 18.10
C LYS A 97 -6.12 1.27 17.43
N GLY A 98 -6.50 0.16 16.77
CA GLY A 98 -7.81 -0.02 16.15
C GLY A 98 -7.85 0.36 14.67
N HIS A 99 -8.95 0.02 14.00
CA HIS A 99 -9.13 0.21 12.57
C HIS A 99 -9.95 1.48 12.26
N PRO A 100 -9.75 2.14 11.10
CA PRO A 100 -10.68 3.16 10.63
C PRO A 100 -12.08 2.55 10.49
N VAL A 101 -13.11 3.31 10.85
CA VAL A 101 -14.51 2.87 10.75
C VAL A 101 -15.35 3.90 10.01
N CYS A 102 -16.32 3.42 9.24
CA CYS A 102 -17.37 4.28 8.68
C CYS A 102 -18.19 4.89 9.83
N THR A 103 -18.49 6.19 9.78
CA THR A 103 -19.29 6.83 10.82
C THR A 103 -20.77 6.53 10.71
N ALA A 104 -21.27 6.23 9.50
CA ALA A 104 -22.67 5.88 9.25
C ALA A 104 -23.02 4.47 9.74
N CYS A 105 -22.31 3.44 9.27
CA CYS A 105 -22.64 2.04 9.55
C CYS A 105 -21.71 1.34 10.54
N ARG A 106 -20.68 2.04 11.06
CA ARG A 106 -19.65 1.48 11.96
C ARG A 106 -18.81 0.33 11.39
N GLN A 107 -18.98 -0.01 10.11
CA GLN A 107 -18.16 -1.02 9.45
C GLN A 107 -16.69 -0.64 9.48
N VAL A 108 -15.85 -1.62 9.78
CA VAL A 108 -14.39 -1.49 9.76
C VAL A 108 -13.92 -1.41 8.32
N LEU A 109 -13.10 -0.39 8.01
CA LEU A 109 -12.45 -0.29 6.72
C LEU A 109 -11.26 -1.26 6.66
N PRO A 110 -11.13 -2.03 5.57
CA PRO A 110 -9.99 -2.91 5.36
C PRO A 110 -8.71 -2.09 5.21
N ARG A 111 -7.58 -2.72 5.53
CA ARG A 111 -6.26 -2.10 5.41
C ARG A 111 -5.49 -2.81 4.31
N LEU A 112 -4.86 -2.04 3.41
CA LEU A 112 -3.85 -2.60 2.54
C LEU A 112 -2.63 -3.00 3.38
N ALA A 113 -2.35 -4.29 3.35
CA ALA A 113 -1.17 -4.88 3.97
C ALA A 113 -0.23 -5.34 2.86
N TYR A 114 1.06 -5.07 3.06
CA TYR A 114 2.13 -5.43 2.14
C TYR A 114 3.10 -6.40 2.84
N PRO A 115 2.64 -7.58 3.30
CA PRO A 115 3.44 -8.47 4.15
C PRO A 115 4.71 -9.00 3.48
N GLU A 116 4.75 -9.01 2.16
CA GLU A 116 5.88 -9.45 1.34
C GLU A 116 7.01 -8.42 1.33
N TRP A 117 6.74 -7.19 1.74
CA TRP A 117 7.72 -6.10 1.78
C TRP A 117 8.27 -5.87 3.19
N SER A 118 9.58 -5.63 3.28
CA SER A 118 10.29 -5.26 4.50
C SER A 118 11.30 -4.14 4.23
N PHE A 119 11.24 -3.03 4.98
CA PHE A 119 12.00 -1.79 4.69
C PHE A 119 13.05 -1.46 5.76
N ALA A 120 14.29 -1.93 5.63
CA ALA A 120 15.38 -1.75 6.60
C ALA A 120 15.58 -0.28 7.02
N HIS A 121 16.22 -0.07 8.18
CA HIS A 121 16.39 1.26 8.77
C HIS A 121 17.24 2.20 7.90
N ASN A 122 18.09 1.63 7.05
CA ASN A 122 18.90 2.31 6.04
C ASN A 122 18.12 2.61 4.74
N GLY A 123 16.81 2.34 4.70
CA GLY A 123 15.97 2.56 3.52
C GLY A 123 15.92 1.39 2.54
N THR A 124 16.69 0.31 2.75
CA THR A 124 16.66 -0.85 1.85
C THR A 124 15.30 -1.55 1.90
N ALA A 125 14.64 -1.68 0.75
CA ALA A 125 13.44 -2.49 0.62
C ALA A 125 13.85 -3.95 0.33
N THR A 126 13.15 -4.90 0.93
CA THR A 126 13.27 -6.32 0.65
C THR A 126 11.89 -6.85 0.29
N PHE A 127 11.84 -7.66 -0.75
CA PHE A 127 10.65 -8.33 -1.27
C PHE A 127 10.81 -9.83 -1.08
N ARG A 128 9.99 -10.46 -0.23
CA ARG A 128 10.10 -11.88 0.18
C ARG A 128 11.53 -12.28 0.60
N GLY A 129 12.25 -11.36 1.24
CA GLY A 129 13.63 -11.55 1.71
C GLY A 129 14.72 -11.22 0.70
N VAL A 130 14.36 -10.79 -0.52
CA VAL A 130 15.32 -10.37 -1.57
C VAL A 130 15.39 -8.85 -1.61
N GLU A 131 16.58 -8.27 -1.52
CA GLU A 131 16.76 -6.82 -1.62
C GLU A 131 16.26 -6.27 -2.97
N PHE A 132 15.47 -5.21 -2.92
CA PHE A 132 14.86 -4.58 -4.08
C PHE A 132 15.18 -3.07 -4.11
N PRO A 133 15.57 -2.54 -5.28
CA PRO A 133 15.79 -3.28 -6.52
C PRO A 133 17.06 -4.15 -6.45
N PRO A 134 17.14 -5.29 -7.15
CA PRO A 134 18.43 -5.94 -7.42
C PRO A 134 19.34 -5.08 -8.32
N PHE A 135 19.14 -3.76 -8.39
CA PHE A 135 19.63 -2.84 -9.41
C PHE A 135 20.09 -1.46 -8.89
N VAL A 136 20.77 -1.42 -7.74
CA VAL A 136 21.62 -0.25 -7.39
C VAL A 136 23.12 -0.61 -7.42
N ALA A 137 23.47 -1.71 -8.08
CA ALA A 137 24.80 -2.00 -8.61
C ALA A 137 24.59 -2.93 -9.82
N ALA A 138 25.10 -2.76 -11.04
CA ALA A 138 26.07 -1.88 -11.73
C ALA A 138 25.77 -2.02 -13.26
N PRO A 139 26.43 -1.40 -14.29
CA PRO A 139 27.82 -0.87 -14.42
C PRO A 139 27.86 0.59 -14.98
N VAL A 140 28.92 1.38 -14.99
CA VAL A 140 30.35 1.23 -15.36
C VAL A 140 31.14 2.26 -14.54
#